data_AF-A0AAD8D484-F1
#
_entry.id   AF-A0AAD8D484-F1
#
_cell.length_a   1.000
_cell.length_b   1.000
_cell.length_c   1.000
_cell.angle_alpha   90.00
_cell.angle_beta   90.00
_cell.angle_gamma   90.00
#
_symmetry.space_group_name_H-M   'P 1'
#
loop_
_entity.id
_entity.type
_entity.pdbx_description
1 polymer ?
#
loop_
_entity_poly.entity_id
_entity_poly.type
_entity_poly.pdbx_seq_one_letter_code
_entity_poly.pdbx_strand_id
1 'polypeptide(L)'
;LEKNYSNISEKYSALDQYCPVTDTSSKERVCKACPQNWELFNGKCYYFSTDKMDWNSSRDKCTSLGGHLVIIESDGEQVRLSSLQC
;
A
#
# COMPACT_ATOMS: atom_id res chain seq x y z
N LEU A 1 35.64 5.09 -4.50
CA LEU A 1 34.56 5.25 -3.51
C LEU A 1 33.71 3.98 -3.54
N GLU A 2 34.13 2.95 -2.81
CA GLU A 2 33.40 1.69 -2.72
C GLU A 2 32.13 1.95 -1.91
N LYS A 3 30.98 2.01 -2.59
CA LYS A 3 29.70 2.08 -1.91
C LYS A 3 29.45 0.71 -1.29
N ASN A 4 29.79 0.58 -0.01
CA ASN A 4 29.42 -0.57 0.80
C ASN A 4 27.91 -0.49 1.05
N TYR A 5 27.14 -1.06 0.12
CA TYR A 5 25.68 -1.19 0.21
C TYR A 5 25.29 -2.28 1.22
N SER A 6 25.90 -2.24 2.41
CA SER A 6 25.65 -3.19 3.48
C SER A 6 24.17 -3.13 3.85
N ASN A 7 23.45 -4.12 3.33
CA ASN A 7 22.06 -4.44 3.60
C ASN A 7 21.00 -3.49 3.01
N ILE A 8 20.98 -3.37 1.68
CA ILE A 8 19.85 -2.77 0.93
C ILE A 8 18.50 -3.35 1.38
N SER A 9 18.42 -4.65 1.71
CA SER A 9 17.20 -5.27 2.22
C SER A 9 16.73 -4.71 3.57
N GLU A 10 17.63 -4.40 4.50
CA GLU A 10 17.25 -3.71 5.75
C GLU A 10 16.75 -2.29 5.46
N LYS A 11 17.44 -1.58 4.57
CA LYS A 11 17.11 -0.20 4.23
C LYS A 11 15.79 -0.07 3.48
N TYR A 12 15.45 -1.06 2.67
CA TYR A 12 14.25 -1.08 1.83
C TYR A 12 13.33 -2.26 2.18
N SER A 13 13.23 -2.60 3.46
CA SER A 13 12.36 -3.68 3.96
C SER A 13 10.88 -3.47 3.61
N ALA A 14 10.44 -2.21 3.49
CA ALA A 14 9.11 -1.86 3.01
C ALA A 14 8.83 -2.38 1.58
N LEU A 15 9.86 -2.64 0.75
CA LEU A 15 9.65 -3.25 -0.56
C LEU A 15 9.11 -4.67 -0.47
N ASP A 16 9.31 -5.38 0.65
CA ASP A 16 8.75 -6.72 0.81
C ASP A 16 7.20 -6.69 0.82
N GLN A 17 6.59 -5.54 1.15
CA GLN A 17 5.14 -5.33 1.03
C GLN A 17 4.66 -5.30 -0.43
N TYR A 18 5.49 -4.78 -1.33
CA TYR A 18 5.20 -4.66 -2.77
C TYR A 18 5.70 -5.85 -3.57
N CYS A 19 6.77 -6.49 -3.10
CA CYS A 19 7.49 -7.58 -3.73
C CYS A 19 7.72 -8.75 -2.76
N PRO A 20 6.65 -9.37 -2.23
CA PRO A 20 6.79 -10.47 -1.30
C PRO A 20 7.42 -11.70 -1.96
N VAL A 21 8.12 -12.50 -1.16
CA VAL A 21 8.58 -13.84 -1.55
C VAL A 21 7.36 -14.75 -1.58
N THR A 22 7.07 -15.35 -2.73
CA THR A 22 5.92 -16.24 -2.92
C THR A 22 6.28 -17.70 -2.72
N ASP A 23 7.56 -18.04 -2.91
CA ASP A 23 8.10 -19.38 -2.69
C ASP A 23 9.41 -19.28 -1.91
N THR A 24 9.42 -19.82 -0.68
CA THR A 24 10.57 -19.80 0.22
C THR A 24 11.68 -20.76 -0.20
N SER A 25 11.38 -21.75 -1.04
CA SER A 25 12.35 -22.71 -1.57
C SER A 25 13.15 -22.10 -2.73
N SER A 26 12.47 -21.47 -3.69
CA SER A 26 13.11 -20.85 -4.86
C SER A 26 13.50 -19.39 -4.66
N LYS A 27 13.03 -18.75 -3.58
CA LYS A 27 13.15 -17.30 -3.31
C LYS A 27 12.54 -16.42 -4.40
N GLU A 28 11.59 -16.95 -5.16
CA GLU A 28 10.87 -16.19 -6.18
C GLU A 28 10.05 -15.06 -5.55
N ARG A 29 10.03 -13.90 -6.21
CA ARG A 29 9.30 -12.70 -5.77
C ARG A 29 8.31 -12.29 -6.83
N VAL A 30 7.08 -12.02 -6.40
CA VAL A 30 6.04 -11.44 -7.27
C VAL A 30 5.79 -10.01 -6.82
N CYS A 31 6.19 -9.06 -7.66
CA CYS A 31 6.00 -7.64 -7.40
C CYS A 31 4.66 -7.14 -7.94
N LYS A 32 3.97 -6.32 -7.14
CA LYS A 32 2.76 -5.59 -7.53
C LYS A 32 2.94 -4.10 -7.29
N ALA A 33 2.21 -3.28 -8.04
CA ALA A 33 2.24 -1.82 -7.91
C ALA A 33 1.64 -1.35 -6.57
N CYS A 34 0.68 -2.09 -6.04
CA CYS A 34 0.10 -1.83 -4.72
C CYS A 34 0.31 -3.03 -3.79
N PRO A 35 0.35 -2.80 -2.47
CA PRO A 35 0.35 -3.86 -1.49
C PRO A 35 -0.82 -4.83 -1.68
N GLN A 36 -0.68 -6.01 -1.08
CA GLN A 36 -1.77 -6.98 -1.05
C GLN A 36 -3.02 -6.38 -0.41
N ASN A 37 -4.18 -6.58 -1.05
CA ASN A 37 -5.51 -6.06 -0.65
C ASN A 37 -5.66 -4.52 -0.78
N TRP A 38 -4.82 -3.88 -1.58
CA TRP A 38 -4.99 -2.48 -1.97
C TRP A 38 -5.36 -2.41 -3.45
N GLU A 39 -6.26 -1.49 -3.78
CA GLU A 39 -6.75 -1.26 -5.13
C GLU A 39 -5.90 -0.20 -5.84
N LEU A 40 -5.37 -0.53 -7.02
CA LEU A 40 -4.65 0.44 -7.85
C LEU A 40 -5.64 1.24 -8.70
N PHE A 41 -5.60 2.56 -8.59
CA PHE A 41 -6.31 3.44 -9.51
C PHE A 41 -5.53 4.74 -9.73
N ASN A 42 -5.34 5.09 -11.00
CA ASN A 42 -4.64 6.32 -11.41
C ASN A 42 -3.29 6.56 -10.71
N GLY A 43 -2.49 5.51 -10.53
CA GLY A 43 -1.19 5.59 -9.88
C GLY A 43 -1.21 5.73 -8.35
N LYS A 44 -2.40 5.71 -7.73
CA LYS A 44 -2.58 5.69 -6.27
C LYS A 44 -3.11 4.32 -5.83
N CYS A 45 -2.74 3.92 -4.62
CA CYS A 45 -3.20 2.69 -3.98
C CYS A 45 -4.23 3.03 -2.90
N TYR A 46 -5.39 2.37 -2.93
CA TYR A 46 -6.50 2.63 -2.02
C TYR A 46 -6.78 1.40 -1.16
N TYR A 47 -6.89 1.62 0.16
CA TYR A 47 -7.28 0.59 1.12
C TYR A 47 -8.65 0.89 1.69
N PHE A 48 -9.52 -0.11 1.68
CA PHE A 48 -10.88 -0.02 2.20
C PHE A 48 -10.97 -0.83 3.50
N SER A 49 -11.09 -0.12 4.62
CA SER A 49 -11.30 -0.77 5.91
C SER A 49 -12.75 -1.24 6.05
N THR A 50 -12.93 -2.42 6.63
CA THR A 50 -14.25 -2.88 7.10
C THR A 50 -14.62 -2.29 8.47
N ASP A 51 -13.63 -1.76 9.20
CA ASP A 51 -13.81 -1.21 10.54
C ASP A 51 -14.43 0.20 10.47
N LYS A 52 -15.41 0.44 11.33
CA LYS A 52 -16.00 1.78 11.53
C LYS A 52 -15.33 2.45 12.71
N MET A 53 -14.71 3.60 12.47
CA MET A 53 -14.03 4.39 13.49
C MET A 53 -14.41 5.87 13.33
N ASP A 54 -14.16 6.68 14.35
CA ASP A 54 -14.22 8.14 14.18
C ASP A 54 -13.11 8.62 13.23
N TRP A 55 -13.24 9.86 12.78
CA TRP A 55 -12.36 10.42 11.77
C TRP A 55 -10.88 10.45 12.20
N ASN A 56 -10.60 10.82 13.45
CA ASN A 56 -9.22 10.92 13.95
C ASN A 56 -8.59 9.53 14.03
N SER A 57 -9.32 8.58 14.61
CA SER A 57 -8.87 7.19 14.70
C SER A 57 -8.64 6.56 13.33
N SER A 58 -9.51 6.86 12.36
CA SER A 58 -9.36 6.40 10.97
C SER A 58 -8.10 6.96 10.31
N ARG A 59 -7.82 8.26 10.51
CA ARG A 59 -6.62 8.92 9.98
C ARG A 59 -5.35 8.33 10.58
N ASP A 60 -5.32 8.13 11.89
CA ASP A 60 -4.16 7.58 12.58
C ASP A 60 -3.91 6.12 12.15
N LYS A 61 -4.99 5.36 11.95
CA LYS A 61 -4.92 4.00 11.38
C LYS A 61 -4.33 3.99 9.97
N CYS A 62 -4.81 4.82 9.05
CA CYS A 62 -4.24 4.91 7.70
C CYS A 62 -2.74 5.27 7.72
N THR A 63 -2.34 6.17 8.63
CA THR A 63 -0.94 6.57 8.82
C THR A 63 -0.08 5.40 9.28
N SER A 64 -0.57 4.58 10.23
CA SER A 64 0.14 3.37 10.67
C SER A 64 0.32 2.31 9.59
N LEU A 65 -0.53 2.32 8.55
CA LEU A 65 -0.43 1.42 7.39
C LEU A 65 0.50 1.96 6.29
N GLY A 66 1.15 3.10 6.52
CA GLY A 66 2.03 3.77 5.55
C GLY A 66 1.29 4.58 4.48
N GLY A 67 0.01 4.90 4.70
CA GLY A 67 -0.81 5.73 3.82
C GLY A 67 -1.41 6.95 4.53
N HIS A 68 -2.42 7.55 3.91
CA HIS A 68 -3.19 8.66 4.50
C HIS A 68 -4.68 8.42 4.29
N LEU A 69 -5.50 9.00 5.17
CA LEU A 69 -6.94 9.01 4.96
C LEU A 69 -7.24 9.76 3.67
N VAL A 70 -8.02 9.15 2.78
CA VAL A 70 -8.21 9.64 1.42
C VAL A 70 -8.89 11.01 1.41
N ILE A 71 -8.36 11.92 0.58
CA ILE A 71 -9.01 13.16 0.17
C ILE A 71 -9.28 13.00 -1.32
N ILE A 72 -10.54 13.17 -1.72
CA ILE A 72 -10.96 12.98 -3.10
C ILE A 72 -10.66 14.27 -3.87
N GLU A 73 -9.86 14.15 -4.92
CA GLU A 73 -9.36 15.28 -5.70
C GLU A 73 -10.04 15.41 -7.07
N SER A 74 -10.87 14.44 -7.47
CA SER A 74 -11.57 14.46 -8.75
C SER A 74 -12.88 13.66 -8.76
N ASP A 75 -13.78 14.02 -9.67
CA ASP A 75 -15.02 13.27 -9.89
C ASP A 75 -14.76 11.83 -10.33
N GLY A 76 -13.72 11.61 -11.14
CA GLY A 76 -13.34 10.26 -11.55
C GLY A 76 -12.90 9.38 -10.37
N GLU A 77 -12.17 9.96 -9.42
CA GLU A 77 -11.82 9.30 -8.16
C GLU A 77 -13.07 9.03 -7.31
N GLN A 78 -13.98 9.99 -7.15
CA GLN A 78 -15.24 9.81 -6.44
C GLN A 78 -16.05 8.64 -7.01
N VAL A 79 -16.24 8.59 -8.33
CA VAL A 79 -16.99 7.54 -9.02
C VAL A 79 -16.31 6.18 -8.84
N ARG A 80 -14.99 6.12 -9.00
CA ARG A 80 -14.24 4.87 -8.83
C ARG A 80 -14.35 4.33 -7.40
N LEU A 81 -14.09 5.17 -6.39
CA LEU A 81 -14.05 4.74 -4.99
C LEU A 81 -15.44 4.36 -4.48
N SER A 82 -16.49 5.08 -4.89
CA SER A 82 -17.87 4.71 -4.55
C SER A 82 -18.33 3.40 -5.19
N SER A 83 -17.82 3.05 -6.38
CA SER A 83 -18.13 1.77 -7.04
C SER A 83 -17.47 0.55 -6.41
N LEU A 84 -16.41 0.76 -5.62
CA LEU A 84 -15.66 -0.32 -4.95
C LEU A 84 -16.26 -0.73 -3.61
N GLN A 85 -17.14 0.08 -3.06
CA GLN A 85 -17.78 -0.16 -1.78
C GLN A 85 -19.28 -0.36 -2.01
N CYS A 86 -19.66 -1.63 -2.22
CA CYS A 86 -21.05 -2.07 -2.30
C CYS A 86 -21.80 -1.86 -0.97
#